data_AF-A0A2P7BQX9-F1
#
_entry.id   AF-A0A2P7BQX9-F1
#
_cell.length_a   1.000
_cell.length_b   1.000
_cell.length_c   1.000
_cell.angle_alpha   90.00
_cell.angle_beta   90.00
_cell.angle_gamma   90.00
#
_symmetry.space_group_name_H-M   'P 1'
#
loop_
_entity.id
_entity.type
_entity.pdbx_description
1 polymer ?
#
loop_
_entity_poly.entity_id
_entity_poly.type
_entity_poly.pdbx_seq_one_letter_code
_entity_poly.pdbx_strand_id
1 'polypeptide(L)'
;MRTLLAAVVLVSGSASSHAQDDVWKASSNTATAVTGDITLGTDRIVFANGESIRLVPVEGRLGVFKVDPPANPVLMNGNRLCGEKDVMYVVLAQGSTVSLFMKVFEGPDVPQEAVADPKPQKGTCALYSFTR
;
A
#
# COMPACT_ATOMS: atom_id res chain seq x y z
N MET A 1 -48.92 -4.69 -44.84
CA MET A 1 -48.07 -4.03 -43.83
C MET A 1 -47.81 -5.04 -42.71
N ARG A 2 -46.57 -5.49 -42.54
CA ARG A 2 -46.14 -6.39 -41.45
C ARG A 2 -44.94 -5.72 -40.78
N THR A 3 -45.19 -5.08 -39.65
CA THR A 3 -44.17 -4.39 -38.85
C THR A 3 -43.42 -5.43 -38.02
N LEU A 4 -42.11 -5.56 -38.24
CA LEU A 4 -41.19 -6.35 -37.42
C LEU A 4 -40.71 -5.47 -36.25
N LEU A 5 -40.97 -5.88 -35.01
CA LEU A 5 -40.33 -5.30 -33.82
C LEU A 5 -38.99 -6.00 -33.59
N ALA A 6 -37.88 -5.25 -33.66
CA ALA A 6 -36.57 -5.69 -33.22
C ALA A 6 -36.32 -5.20 -31.79
N ALA A 7 -36.14 -6.13 -30.85
CA ALA A 7 -35.74 -5.83 -29.48
C ALA A 7 -34.21 -5.82 -29.40
N VAL A 8 -33.62 -4.67 -29.09
CA VAL A 8 -32.17 -4.53 -28.85
C VAL A 8 -31.91 -4.76 -27.36
N VAL A 9 -31.24 -5.86 -27.04
CA VAL A 9 -30.75 -6.16 -25.68
C VAL A 9 -29.37 -5.51 -25.53
N LEU A 10 -29.30 -4.41 -24.77
CA LEU A 10 -28.05 -3.77 -24.36
C LEU A 10 -27.47 -4.55 -23.17
N VAL A 11 -26.47 -5.38 -23.43
CA VAL A 11 -25.65 -5.99 -22.36
C VAL A 11 -24.67 -4.92 -21.87
N SER A 12 -24.98 -4.31 -20.72
CA SER A 12 -24.06 -3.42 -20.01
C SER A 12 -22.99 -4.27 -19.31
N GLY A 13 -21.86 -4.48 -19.98
CA GLY A 13 -20.67 -5.07 -19.35
C GLY A 13 -20.07 -4.09 -18.34
N SER A 14 -20.05 -4.46 -17.06
CA SER A 14 -19.33 -3.72 -16.02
C SER A 14 -17.83 -3.78 -16.32
N ALA A 15 -17.23 -2.65 -16.69
CA ALA A 15 -15.79 -2.53 -16.78
C ALA A 15 -15.21 -2.59 -15.36
N SER A 16 -14.73 -3.77 -14.95
CA SER A 16 -13.84 -3.88 -13.80
C SER A 16 -12.59 -3.06 -14.11
N SER A 17 -12.41 -1.93 -13.42
CA SER A 17 -11.16 -1.19 -13.44
C SER A 17 -10.11 -2.11 -12.82
N HIS A 18 -9.28 -2.75 -13.66
CA HIS A 18 -8.07 -3.40 -13.18
C HIS A 18 -7.14 -2.29 -12.68
N ALA A 19 -7.18 -2.02 -11.38
CA ALA A 19 -6.07 -1.34 -10.73
C ALA A 19 -4.80 -2.11 -11.09
N GLN A 20 -3.81 -1.40 -11.62
CA GLN A 20 -2.54 -2.02 -11.99
C GLN A 20 -1.78 -2.33 -10.69
N ASP A 21 -2.05 -3.52 -10.17
CA ASP A 21 -1.43 -4.08 -8.98
C ASP A 21 0.06 -4.31 -9.26
N ASP A 22 0.93 -3.50 -8.64
CA ASP A 22 2.40 -3.57 -8.81
C ASP A 22 2.99 -4.43 -7.69
N VAL A 23 3.56 -5.59 -8.07
CA VAL A 23 4.08 -6.58 -7.11
C VAL A 23 5.54 -6.28 -6.81
N TRP A 24 5.86 -6.16 -5.53
CA TRP A 24 7.19 -5.89 -5.01
C TRP A 24 7.66 -7.03 -4.11
N LYS A 25 8.83 -7.60 -4.43
CA LYS A 25 9.45 -8.71 -3.72
C LYS A 25 10.18 -8.24 -2.48
N ALA A 26 9.94 -8.88 -1.33
CA ALA A 26 10.68 -8.56 -0.12
C ALA A 26 12.19 -8.80 -0.31
N SER A 27 13.02 -7.78 -0.02
CA SER A 27 14.48 -7.86 -0.21
C SER A 27 15.27 -7.75 1.10
N SER A 28 14.63 -7.34 2.19
CA SER A 28 15.24 -7.32 3.53
C SER A 28 14.72 -8.47 4.39
N ASN A 29 15.55 -8.99 5.31
CA ASN A 29 15.13 -10.04 6.26
C ASN A 29 13.86 -9.65 7.04
N THR A 30 13.76 -8.39 7.45
CA THR A 30 12.58 -7.88 8.16
C THR A 30 11.33 -7.87 7.27
N ALA A 31 11.45 -7.46 6.00
CA ALA A 31 10.34 -7.54 5.05
C ALA A 31 9.91 -8.99 4.83
N THR A 32 10.85 -9.90 4.59
CA THR A 32 10.56 -11.33 4.38
C THR A 32 9.85 -11.96 5.57
N ALA A 33 10.24 -11.60 6.81
CA ALA A 33 9.68 -12.18 8.02
C ALA A 33 8.31 -11.59 8.42
N VAL A 34 8.07 -10.32 8.11
CA VAL A 34 6.90 -9.57 8.58
C VAL A 34 5.85 -9.40 7.48
N THR A 35 6.21 -8.75 6.38
CA THR A 35 5.26 -8.38 5.32
C THR A 35 5.13 -9.44 4.25
N GLY A 36 6.23 -10.18 4.01
CA GLY A 36 6.45 -10.89 2.75
C GLY A 36 6.47 -9.92 1.57
N ASP A 37 6.24 -10.47 0.38
CA ASP A 37 5.97 -9.67 -0.82
C ASP A 37 4.75 -8.79 -0.60
N ILE A 38 4.74 -7.62 -1.24
CA ILE A 38 3.60 -6.71 -1.20
C ILE A 38 3.09 -6.45 -2.61
N THR A 39 1.78 -6.18 -2.69
CA THR A 39 1.15 -5.64 -3.89
C THR A 39 0.70 -4.22 -3.59
N LEU A 40 1.21 -3.27 -4.38
CA LEU A 40 0.78 -1.88 -4.33
C LEU A 40 -0.38 -1.68 -5.30
N GLY A 41 -1.55 -1.37 -4.76
CA GLY A 41 -2.68 -0.85 -5.52
C GLY A 41 -2.70 0.67 -5.51
N THR A 42 -3.70 1.27 -6.15
CA THR A 42 -3.86 2.74 -6.20
C THR A 42 -4.07 3.36 -4.81
N ASP A 43 -4.79 2.68 -3.92
CA ASP A 43 -5.21 3.18 -2.61
C ASP A 43 -4.94 2.18 -1.47
N ARG A 44 -4.10 1.16 -1.67
CA ARG A 44 -3.82 0.13 -0.65
C ARG A 44 -2.48 -0.56 -0.84
N ILE A 45 -2.00 -1.15 0.26
CA ILE A 45 -0.96 -2.18 0.25
C ILE A 45 -1.61 -3.49 0.65
N VAL A 46 -1.41 -4.54 -0.14
CA VAL A 46 -1.76 -5.92 0.22
C VAL A 46 -0.49 -6.66 0.59
N PHE A 47 -0.49 -7.33 1.75
CA PHE A 47 0.63 -8.10 2.27
C PHE A 47 0.54 -9.58 1.85
N ALA A 48 1.63 -10.32 1.99
CA ALA A 48 1.71 -11.71 1.53
C ALA A 48 0.69 -12.66 2.17
N ASN A 49 0.20 -12.34 3.38
CA ASN A 49 -0.84 -13.13 4.05
C ASN A 49 -2.28 -12.71 3.66
N GLY A 50 -2.44 -11.77 2.72
CA GLY A 50 -3.74 -11.28 2.25
C GLY A 50 -4.32 -10.11 3.05
N GLU A 51 -3.74 -9.75 4.19
CA GLU A 51 -4.12 -8.54 4.92
C GLU A 51 -3.78 -7.29 4.12
N SER A 52 -4.48 -6.19 4.41
CA SER A 52 -4.23 -4.94 3.70
C SER A 52 -4.43 -3.71 4.58
N ILE A 53 -3.78 -2.62 4.17
CA ILE A 53 -4.04 -1.28 4.70
C ILE A 53 -4.45 -0.36 3.56
N ARG A 54 -5.45 0.49 3.82
CA ARG A 54 -5.85 1.56 2.89
C ARG A 54 -4.94 2.76 3.08
N LEU A 55 -4.52 3.36 1.96
CA LEU A 55 -3.65 4.52 1.90
C LEU A 55 -4.40 5.72 1.33
N VAL A 56 -4.28 6.87 1.99
CA VAL A 56 -4.76 8.17 1.53
C VAL A 56 -3.55 9.09 1.35
N PRO A 57 -3.29 9.64 0.16
CA PRO A 57 -2.15 10.52 -0.05
C PRO A 57 -2.27 11.78 0.79
N VAL A 58 -1.16 12.21 1.40
CA VAL A 58 -1.09 13.49 2.11
C VAL A 58 -0.80 14.60 1.09
N GLU A 59 -1.70 15.58 1.00
CA GLU A 59 -1.59 16.67 0.03
C GLU A 59 -0.26 17.44 0.18
N GLY A 60 0.38 17.75 -0.94
CA GLY A 60 1.68 18.44 -0.97
C GLY A 60 2.87 17.59 -0.52
N ARG A 61 2.67 16.31 -0.17
CA ARG A 61 3.72 15.41 0.34
C ARG A 61 3.84 14.15 -0.50
N LEU A 62 4.71 14.19 -1.51
CA LEU A 62 4.95 13.05 -2.39
C LEU A 62 5.42 11.82 -1.60
N GLY A 63 4.78 10.67 -1.87
CA GLY A 63 5.12 9.39 -1.26
C GLY A 63 4.73 9.26 0.21
N VAL A 64 4.05 10.25 0.80
CA VAL A 64 3.54 10.19 2.18
C VAL A 64 2.06 9.89 2.15
N PHE A 65 1.67 8.85 2.87
CA PHE A 65 0.29 8.37 2.93
C PHE A 65 -0.17 8.25 4.37
N LYS A 66 -1.40 8.66 4.64
CA LYS A 66 -2.14 8.31 5.85
C LYS A 66 -2.73 6.91 5.68
N VAL A 67 -2.70 6.12 6.74
CA VAL A 67 -3.46 4.88 6.85
C VAL A 67 -4.85 5.20 7.38
N ASP A 68 -5.89 4.91 6.60
CA ASP A 68 -7.26 5.31 6.94
C ASP A 68 -8.28 4.19 6.61
N PRO A 69 -8.95 3.57 7.59
CA PRO A 69 -8.77 3.81 9.02
C PRO A 69 -7.37 3.39 9.49
N PRO A 70 -6.87 3.99 10.59
CA PRO A 70 -5.82 3.42 11.43
C PRO A 70 -5.80 1.90 11.47
N ALA A 71 -4.64 1.29 11.19
CA ALA A 71 -4.53 -0.17 11.20
C ALA A 71 -3.10 -0.64 11.43
N ASN A 72 -2.96 -1.75 12.15
CA ASN A 72 -1.70 -2.49 12.24
C ASN A 72 -2.01 -4.00 12.23
N PRO A 73 -2.34 -4.57 11.06
CA PRO A 73 -2.81 -5.95 10.96
C PRO A 73 -1.77 -6.96 11.46
N VAL A 74 -2.23 -8.13 11.87
CA VAL A 74 -1.34 -9.26 12.14
C VAL A 74 -0.92 -9.86 10.80
N LEU A 75 0.38 -9.84 10.55
CA LEU A 75 1.01 -10.26 9.31
C LEU A 75 1.66 -11.64 9.46
N MET A 76 2.67 -11.92 8.63
CA MET A 76 3.35 -13.20 8.63
C MET A 76 3.95 -13.50 10.00
N ASN A 77 3.86 -14.77 10.42
CA ASN A 77 4.40 -15.27 11.69
C ASN A 77 3.85 -14.56 12.93
N GLY A 78 2.67 -13.96 12.87
CA GLY A 78 2.08 -13.22 13.99
C GLY A 78 2.71 -11.84 14.21
N ASN A 79 3.56 -11.38 13.29
CA ASN A 79 4.18 -10.06 13.39
C ASN A 79 3.19 -8.93 13.08
N ARG A 80 3.57 -7.70 13.44
CA ARG A 80 2.89 -6.46 13.07
C ARG A 80 3.84 -5.56 12.29
N LEU A 81 3.32 -4.53 11.61
CA LEU A 81 4.15 -3.56 10.86
C LEU A 81 5.05 -2.73 11.78
N CYS A 82 4.60 -2.48 13.01
CA CYS A 82 5.34 -1.70 13.96
C CYS A 82 4.71 -1.82 15.34
N GLY A 83 5.48 -2.16 16.38
CA GLY A 83 4.99 -2.18 17.76
C GLY A 83 3.63 -2.86 17.92
N GLU A 84 2.83 -2.33 18.85
CA GLU A 84 1.45 -2.78 19.11
C GLU A 84 0.40 -1.72 18.77
N LYS A 85 0.82 -0.49 18.43
CA LYS A 85 -0.12 0.60 18.13
C LYS A 85 -0.53 0.57 16.67
N ASP A 86 -1.62 1.23 16.36
CA ASP A 86 -2.04 1.39 14.97
C ASP A 86 -1.01 2.22 14.18
N VAL A 87 -0.76 1.79 12.94
CA VAL A 87 0.01 2.57 11.98
C VAL A 87 -0.88 3.70 11.48
N MET A 88 -0.37 4.93 11.56
CA MET A 88 -1.08 6.13 11.11
C MET A 88 -0.57 6.60 9.76
N TYR A 89 0.72 6.41 9.48
CA TYR A 89 1.34 6.87 8.24
C TYR A 89 2.32 5.85 7.68
N VAL A 90 2.35 5.79 6.36
CA VAL A 90 3.33 5.05 5.57
C VAL A 90 3.99 6.00 4.58
N VAL A 91 5.30 5.87 4.44
CA VAL A 91 6.06 6.54 3.39
C VAL A 91 6.61 5.52 2.43
N LEU A 92 6.28 5.67 1.16
CA LEU A 92 6.82 4.88 0.06
C LEU A 92 7.87 5.71 -0.68
N ALA A 93 9.10 5.23 -0.71
CA ALA A 93 10.23 5.89 -1.35
C ALA A 93 10.88 4.96 -2.36
N GLN A 94 10.93 5.35 -3.64
CA GLN A 94 11.69 4.60 -4.64
C GLN A 94 13.17 5.01 -4.55
N GLY A 95 14.05 4.04 -4.33
CA GLY A 95 15.50 4.26 -4.40
C GLY A 95 16.05 4.12 -5.81
N SER A 96 15.36 3.36 -6.67
CA SER A 96 15.63 3.22 -8.10
C SER A 96 14.36 2.70 -8.79
N THR A 97 14.42 2.43 -10.09
CA THR A 97 13.30 1.81 -10.84
C THR A 97 12.93 0.41 -10.35
N VAL A 98 13.84 -0.25 -9.63
CA VAL A 98 13.73 -1.62 -9.12
C VAL A 98 13.79 -1.69 -7.60
N SER A 99 13.87 -0.56 -6.87
CA SER A 99 14.03 -0.57 -5.41
C SER A 99 13.01 0.33 -4.73
N LEU A 100 12.30 -0.22 -3.74
CA LEU A 100 11.28 0.46 -2.96
C LEU A 100 11.57 0.31 -1.45
N PHE A 101 11.38 1.40 -0.72
CA PHE A 101 11.50 1.47 0.72
C PHE A 101 10.15 1.89 1.31
N MET A 102 9.65 1.13 2.28
CA MET A 102 8.44 1.45 3.04
C MET A 102 8.83 1.78 4.48
N LYS A 103 8.55 3.00 4.89
CA LYS A 103 8.73 3.45 6.29
C LYS A 103 7.37 3.56 6.96
N VAL A 104 7.30 3.10 8.19
CA VAL A 104 6.08 3.04 8.98
C VAL A 104 6.22 3.98 10.17
N PHE A 105 5.14 4.72 10.46
CA PHE A 105 5.07 5.67 11.56
C PHE A 105 3.80 5.44 12.39
N GLU A 106 3.98 5.41 13.70
CA GLU A 106 2.90 5.46 14.69
C GLU A 106 2.61 6.91 15.08
N GLY A 107 1.43 7.16 15.62
CA GLY A 107 1.07 8.44 16.23
C GLY A 107 0.31 9.41 15.30
N PRO A 108 -0.55 10.26 15.87
CA PRO A 108 -1.58 10.98 15.13
C PRO A 108 -1.04 12.13 14.28
N ASP A 109 0.18 12.60 14.56
CA ASP A 109 0.77 13.72 13.86
C ASP A 109 1.41 13.27 12.55
N VAL A 110 1.17 14.03 11.47
CA VAL A 110 1.89 13.83 10.21
C VAL A 110 3.39 13.97 10.49
N PRO A 111 4.23 12.96 10.22
CA PRO A 111 5.65 13.05 10.57
C PRO A 111 6.27 14.20 9.75
N GLN A 112 6.75 15.25 10.41
CA GLN A 112 7.19 16.46 9.69
C GLN A 112 8.38 16.15 8.77
N GLU A 113 9.26 15.25 9.19
CA GLU A 113 10.43 14.82 8.43
C GLU A 113 10.14 13.70 7.40
N ALA A 114 8.89 13.21 7.31
CA ALA A 114 8.51 12.17 6.35
C ALA A 114 8.67 12.65 4.90
N VAL A 115 9.70 12.17 4.23
CA VAL A 115 9.89 12.41 2.79
C VAL A 115 10.18 11.10 2.09
N ALA A 116 9.88 11.03 0.79
CA ALA A 116 10.14 9.86 -0.06
C ALA A 116 11.64 9.67 -0.36
N ASP A 117 12.45 9.55 0.71
CA ASP A 117 13.88 9.25 0.69
C ASP A 117 14.13 7.81 1.21
N PRO A 118 15.03 7.02 0.60
CA PRO A 118 15.34 5.65 1.04
C PRO A 118 15.88 5.52 2.46
N LYS A 119 16.45 6.58 3.04
CA LYS A 119 17.12 6.53 4.33
C LYS A 119 16.11 6.47 5.49
N PRO A 120 16.48 5.84 6.62
CA PRO A 120 15.72 5.96 7.85
C PRO A 120 15.50 7.42 8.24
N GLN A 121 14.32 7.75 8.76
CA GLN A 121 13.95 9.08 9.21
C GLN A 121 13.60 9.06 10.70
N LYS A 122 13.73 10.21 11.37
CA LYS A 122 13.34 10.33 12.77
C LYS A 122 11.86 10.01 12.94
N GLY A 123 11.55 9.20 13.94
CA GLY A 123 10.18 8.76 14.22
C GLY A 123 9.71 7.58 13.36
N THR A 124 10.50 7.11 12.39
CA THR A 124 10.23 5.83 11.74
C THR A 124 10.38 4.72 12.77
N CYS A 125 9.37 3.87 12.88
CA CYS A 125 9.40 2.76 13.82
C CYS A 125 9.69 1.42 13.14
N ALA A 126 9.46 1.31 11.83
CA ALA A 126 9.93 0.20 11.00
C ALA A 126 10.29 0.65 9.58
N LEU A 127 11.28 -0.01 9.00
CA LEU A 127 11.73 0.17 7.61
C LEU A 127 11.78 -1.18 6.91
N TYR A 128 11.18 -1.25 5.73
CA TYR A 128 11.11 -2.43 4.89
C TYR A 128 11.64 -2.11 3.49
N SER A 129 12.42 -3.02 2.92
CA SER A 129 12.95 -2.89 1.56
C SER A 129 12.39 -3.96 0.65
N PHE A 130 12.09 -3.57 -0.58
CA PHE A 130 11.55 -4.40 -1.64
C PHE A 130 12.25 -4.16 -2.98
N THR A 131 12.11 -5.12 -3.90
CA THR A 131 12.65 -5.07 -5.26
C THR A 131 11.66 -5.59 -6.30
N ARG A 132 11.83 -5.24 -7.57
CA ARG A 132 11.10 -5.85 -8.70
C ARG A 132 12.02 -6.10 -9.89
#